data_AF-A0A673W8M3-F1
#
_entry.id   AF-A0A673W8M3-F1
#
_cell.length_a   1.000
_cell.length_b   1.000
_cell.length_c   1.000
_cell.angle_alpha   90.00
_cell.angle_beta   90.00
_cell.angle_gamma   90.00
#
_symmetry.space_group_name_H-M   'P 1'
#
loop_
_entity.id
_entity.type
_entity.pdbx_description
1 polymer ?
#
loop_
_entity_poly.entity_id
_entity_poly.type
_entity_poly.pdbx_seq_one_letter_code
_entity_poly.pdbx_strand_id
1 'polypeptide(L)'
;FSLCVSVLLSTLVYCSLGQGGASLSISPDRSQFFKLESVSLSCEVQGNSAGWRVKRYTVSGEGSDCGRKWGKQQGSSCIVSLISSDSGVYWCESGSGEHSNDVNITVPDGAVILESPALPVTEGDSVTLRCRYQGTPSNLTAVFYKDGSLIRTQTTGEMTIPAVSKSDEGLYKCTNSEGESPESWMTVTGENMRNLDIQIIWSFFTLLSGA
;
A
#
# COMPACT_ATOMS: atom_id res chain seq x y z
N PHE A 1 17.89 17.12 -20.02
CA PHE A 1 17.87 17.87 -21.29
C PHE A 1 16.45 17.83 -21.83
N SER A 2 15.71 18.90 -21.55
CA SER A 2 14.38 19.16 -22.08
C SER A 2 14.53 19.67 -23.51
N LEU A 3 13.87 19.04 -24.47
CA LEU A 3 13.70 19.56 -25.82
C LEU A 3 12.29 19.24 -26.30
N CYS A 4 11.32 20.07 -25.92
CA CYS A 4 10.08 20.24 -26.69
C CYS A 4 10.42 21.13 -27.88
N VAL A 5 10.59 20.56 -29.07
CA VAL A 5 10.67 21.32 -30.31
C VAL A 5 9.24 21.66 -30.74
N SER A 6 8.94 22.96 -30.78
CA SER A 6 7.67 23.52 -31.23
C SER A 6 7.53 23.42 -32.75
N VAL A 7 6.52 22.69 -33.22
CA VAL A 7 5.98 22.80 -34.59
C VAL A 7 4.49 23.12 -34.47
N LEU A 8 4.07 24.23 -35.09
CA LEU A 8 2.73 24.81 -35.02
C LEU A 8 1.74 24.13 -35.99
N LEU A 9 0.48 24.07 -35.52
CA LEU A 9 -0.80 23.77 -36.18
C LEU A 9 -1.26 22.29 -36.28
N SER A 10 -2.28 21.99 -35.45
CA SER A 10 -3.34 20.97 -35.60
C SER A 10 -3.14 19.51 -35.19
N THR A 11 -2.23 19.18 -34.27
CA THR A 11 -2.35 17.91 -33.51
C THR A 11 -2.25 18.15 -32.02
N LEU A 12 -3.25 17.66 -31.29
CA LEU A 12 -3.20 17.55 -29.84
C LEU A 12 -1.93 16.80 -29.48
N VAL A 13 -0.96 17.50 -28.89
CA VAL A 13 0.18 16.87 -28.24
C VAL A 13 -0.41 16.16 -27.03
N TYR A 14 -0.78 14.89 -27.20
CA TYR A 14 -0.90 14.00 -26.06
C TYR A 14 0.50 13.89 -25.48
N CYS A 15 0.75 14.66 -24.44
CA CYS A 15 1.74 14.26 -23.45
C CYS A 15 1.14 13.00 -22.83
N SER A 16 1.42 11.83 -23.42
CA SER A 16 1.43 10.63 -22.61
C SER A 16 2.44 10.95 -21.51
N LEU A 17 1.92 11.26 -20.32
CA LEU A 17 2.65 10.99 -19.10
C LEU A 17 3.05 9.53 -19.25
N GLY A 18 4.27 9.29 -19.71
CA GLY A 18 4.87 7.99 -19.65
C GLY A 18 4.75 7.60 -18.19
N GLN A 19 3.80 6.70 -17.89
CA GLN A 19 3.62 6.14 -16.57
C GLN A 19 4.75 5.12 -16.35
N GLY A 20 5.99 5.57 -16.54
CA GLY A 20 7.21 4.80 -16.38
C GLY A 20 7.77 5.03 -14.99
N GLY A 21 6.94 4.83 -13.97
CA GLY A 21 7.36 4.79 -12.57
C GLY A 21 7.26 3.37 -12.04
N ALA A 22 8.09 3.02 -11.06
CA ALA A 22 7.88 1.78 -10.29
C ALA A 22 6.78 1.98 -9.24
N SER A 23 6.07 0.91 -8.93
CA SER A 23 5.22 0.77 -7.76
C SER A 23 5.88 -0.22 -6.81
N LEU A 24 6.00 0.12 -5.53
CA LEU A 24 6.39 -0.85 -4.51
C LEU A 24 5.17 -1.70 -4.14
N SER A 25 5.30 -3.01 -4.26
CA SER A 25 4.35 -3.98 -3.73
C SER A 25 4.93 -4.72 -2.52
N ILE A 26 4.04 -5.25 -1.69
CA ILE A 26 4.35 -5.95 -0.44
C ILE A 26 3.52 -7.23 -0.35
N SER A 27 4.16 -8.33 0.05
CA SER A 27 3.51 -9.63 0.22
C SER A 27 3.94 -10.28 1.55
N PRO A 28 2.98 -10.63 2.42
CA PRO A 28 1.54 -10.34 2.33
C PRO A 28 1.23 -8.84 2.47
N ASP A 29 0.10 -8.39 1.91
CA ASP A 29 -0.36 -6.99 1.98
C ASP A 29 -0.89 -6.64 3.38
N ARG A 30 0.03 -6.39 4.30
CA ARG A 30 -0.24 -6.03 5.69
C ARG A 30 0.73 -4.94 6.14
N SER A 31 0.27 -3.98 6.94
CA SER A 31 1.11 -2.90 7.48
C SER A 31 1.82 -3.28 8.78
N GLN A 32 1.31 -4.28 9.52
CA GLN A 32 1.87 -4.72 10.80
C GLN A 32 2.25 -6.20 10.78
N PHE A 33 3.34 -6.53 11.47
CA PHE A 33 3.90 -7.88 11.52
C PHE A 33 4.45 -8.19 12.90
N PHE A 34 4.43 -9.46 13.29
CA PHE A 34 5.18 -9.91 14.46
C PHE A 34 6.67 -10.05 14.15
N LYS A 35 7.49 -9.98 15.20
CA LYS A 35 8.92 -10.34 15.11
C LYS A 35 9.09 -11.72 14.47
N LEU A 36 10.09 -11.82 13.62
CA LEU A 36 10.48 -13.01 12.85
C LEU A 36 9.50 -13.39 11.73
N GLU A 37 8.38 -12.69 11.53
CA GLU A 37 7.60 -12.85 10.30
C GLU A 37 8.42 -12.38 9.08
N SER A 38 8.20 -13.05 7.95
CA SER A 38 8.88 -12.73 6.70
C SER A 38 7.96 -11.92 5.79
N VAL A 39 8.52 -10.91 5.15
CA VAL A 39 7.84 -10.09 4.14
C VAL A 39 8.66 -10.04 2.85
N SER A 40 8.00 -9.96 1.71
CA SER A 40 8.61 -9.71 0.41
C SER A 40 8.17 -8.35 -0.11
N LEU A 41 9.14 -7.48 -0.39
CA LEU A 41 8.95 -6.15 -0.98
C LEU A 41 9.44 -6.17 -2.41
N SER A 42 8.67 -5.72 -3.39
CA SER A 42 9.05 -5.82 -4.81
C SER A 42 8.79 -4.53 -5.58
N CYS A 43 9.76 -4.11 -6.39
CA CYS A 43 9.58 -3.02 -7.33
C CYS A 43 8.92 -3.52 -8.61
N GLU A 44 7.66 -3.15 -8.83
CA GLU A 44 6.87 -3.43 -10.02
C GLU A 44 7.04 -2.29 -11.03
N VAL A 45 7.60 -2.58 -12.19
CA VAL A 45 7.93 -1.56 -13.20
C VAL A 45 7.24 -1.91 -14.52
N GLN A 46 6.57 -0.93 -15.13
CA GLN A 46 6.09 -1.06 -16.51
C GLN A 46 7.29 -0.89 -17.47
N GLY A 47 7.93 -1.99 -17.85
CA GLY A 47 9.08 -1.99 -18.76
C GLY A 47 10.36 -2.54 -18.12
N ASN A 48 11.49 -1.86 -18.31
CA ASN A 48 12.78 -2.33 -17.81
C ASN A 48 12.93 -2.05 -16.30
N SER A 49 13.03 -3.10 -15.49
CA SER A 49 13.26 -3.03 -14.04
C SER A 49 14.72 -2.77 -13.64
N ALA A 50 15.65 -2.71 -14.60
CA ALA A 50 17.07 -2.50 -14.34
C ALA A 50 17.31 -1.17 -13.63
N GLY A 51 17.79 -1.24 -12.40
CA GLY A 51 18.21 -0.08 -11.61
C GLY A 51 17.26 0.30 -10.47
N TRP A 52 16.07 -0.29 -10.38
CA TRP A 52 15.18 -0.09 -9.23
C TRP A 52 15.62 -0.95 -8.04
N ARG A 53 15.72 -0.31 -6.87
CA ARG A 53 16.15 -0.95 -5.63
C ARG A 53 15.18 -0.63 -4.51
N VAL A 54 14.85 -1.63 -3.71
CA VAL A 54 14.11 -1.42 -2.47
C VAL A 54 15.03 -0.73 -1.47
N LYS A 55 14.57 0.40 -0.95
CA LYS A 55 15.19 1.17 0.12
C LYS A 55 14.24 1.26 1.31
N ARG A 56 14.82 1.62 2.46
CA ARG A 56 14.05 1.91 3.66
C ARG A 56 14.66 3.02 4.50
N TYR A 57 13.81 3.67 5.28
CA TYR A 57 14.14 4.51 6.42
C TYR A 57 13.51 3.88 7.66
N THR A 58 14.35 3.44 8.59
CA THR A 58 13.91 2.95 9.90
C THR A 58 14.01 4.06 10.92
N VAL A 59 13.44 3.83 12.11
CA VAL A 59 13.56 4.74 13.27
C VAL A 59 15.01 5.06 13.68
N SER A 60 15.99 4.24 13.28
CA SER A 60 17.42 4.50 13.49
C SER A 60 18.04 5.50 12.50
N GLY A 61 17.27 5.98 11.51
CA GLY A 61 17.58 7.17 10.70
C GLY A 61 18.48 6.97 9.48
N GLU A 62 19.08 5.78 9.27
CA GLU A 62 19.94 5.56 8.11
C GLU A 62 19.18 4.92 6.94
N GLY A 63 19.01 5.71 5.86
CA GLY A 63 18.50 5.22 4.59
C GLY A 63 19.46 4.21 3.98
N SER A 64 18.98 3.01 3.61
CA SER A 64 19.85 1.99 3.03
C SER A 64 19.14 1.09 2.03
N ASP A 65 19.90 0.66 1.00
CA ASP A 65 19.46 -0.34 0.04
C ASP A 65 19.35 -1.72 0.69
N CYS A 66 18.36 -2.50 0.24
CA CYS A 66 18.26 -3.91 0.58
C CYS A 66 19.53 -4.70 0.20
N GLY A 67 19.91 -5.65 1.04
CA GLY A 67 21.05 -6.55 0.86
C GLY A 67 22.11 -6.33 1.93
N ARG A 68 23.02 -5.35 1.75
CA ARG A 68 24.27 -5.26 2.53
C ARG A 68 24.07 -5.16 4.05
N LYS A 69 23.01 -4.48 4.50
CA LYS A 69 22.75 -4.23 5.93
C LYS A 69 21.48 -4.91 6.44
N TRP A 70 20.53 -5.19 5.55
CA TRP A 70 19.22 -5.73 5.90
C TRP A 70 18.56 -6.38 4.70
N GLY A 71 17.72 -7.39 4.96
CA GLY A 71 17.01 -8.13 3.91
C GLY A 71 17.93 -8.92 2.98
N LYS A 72 17.32 -9.73 2.13
CA LYS A 72 17.96 -10.53 1.10
C LYS A 72 17.42 -10.08 -0.24
N GLN A 73 18.29 -9.52 -1.08
CA GLN A 73 17.93 -9.10 -2.42
C GLN A 73 17.70 -10.33 -3.33
N GLN A 74 16.59 -10.32 -4.07
CA GLN A 74 16.23 -11.32 -5.07
C GLN A 74 15.65 -10.62 -6.30
N GLY A 75 16.51 -10.26 -7.25
CA GLY A 75 16.11 -9.45 -8.41
C GLY A 75 15.67 -8.04 -8.00
N SER A 76 14.45 -7.65 -8.38
CA SER A 76 13.80 -6.41 -7.94
C SER A 76 13.06 -6.54 -6.60
N SER A 77 13.14 -7.71 -5.96
CA SER A 77 12.52 -7.99 -4.67
C SER A 77 13.52 -8.00 -3.52
N CYS A 78 13.02 -7.77 -2.31
CA CYS A 78 13.75 -7.82 -1.06
C CYS A 78 12.94 -8.65 -0.05
N ILE A 79 13.53 -9.76 0.40
CA ILE A 79 12.94 -10.60 1.45
C ILE A 79 13.52 -10.18 2.80
N VAL A 80 12.67 -9.86 3.76
CA VAL A 80 13.08 -9.39 5.08
C VAL A 80 12.48 -10.29 6.16
N SER A 81 13.30 -10.75 7.10
CA SER A 81 12.84 -11.33 8.35
C SER A 81 12.83 -10.23 9.40
N LEU A 82 11.63 -9.87 9.87
CA LEU A 82 11.41 -8.61 10.58
C LEU A 82 11.82 -8.66 12.05
N ILE A 83 12.44 -7.58 12.53
CA ILE A 83 12.65 -7.27 13.96
C ILE A 83 12.11 -5.86 14.27
N SER A 84 11.96 -5.49 15.56
CA SER A 84 11.34 -4.20 15.92
C SER A 84 11.98 -2.98 15.26
N SER A 85 13.33 -3.01 15.13
CA SER A 85 14.10 -1.93 14.51
C SER A 85 13.90 -1.82 12.99
N ASP A 86 13.23 -2.79 12.36
CA ASP A 86 12.85 -2.72 10.96
C ASP A 86 11.56 -1.91 10.73
N SER A 87 10.89 -1.46 11.79
CA SER A 87 9.77 -0.52 11.66
C SER A 87 10.21 0.75 10.93
N GLY A 88 9.45 1.16 9.92
CA GLY A 88 9.83 2.27 9.06
C GLY A 88 9.09 2.36 7.74
N VAL A 89 9.60 3.24 6.88
CA VAL A 89 9.06 3.52 5.55
C VAL A 89 9.93 2.82 4.51
N TYR A 90 9.29 2.17 3.56
CA TYR A 90 9.91 1.40 2.48
C TYR A 90 9.45 1.95 1.12
N TRP A 91 10.36 2.06 0.16
CA TRP A 91 10.06 2.51 -1.20
C TRP A 91 11.02 1.86 -2.21
N CYS A 92 10.71 2.01 -3.49
CA CYS A 92 11.61 1.72 -4.59
C CYS A 92 12.25 3.01 -5.09
N GLU A 93 13.56 2.98 -5.30
CA GLU A 93 14.30 4.08 -5.89
C GLU A 93 15.00 3.64 -7.17
N SER A 94 14.89 4.45 -8.23
CA SER A 94 15.61 4.22 -9.49
C SER A 94 17.06 4.74 -9.41
N GLY A 95 17.92 4.30 -10.32
CA GLY A 95 19.29 4.83 -10.42
C GLY A 95 19.38 6.33 -10.73
N SER A 96 18.30 6.92 -11.27
CA SER A 96 18.12 8.35 -11.52
C SER A 96 17.56 9.11 -10.29
N GLY A 97 17.21 8.42 -9.20
CA GLY A 97 16.63 9.01 -8.00
C GLY A 97 15.11 9.18 -8.05
N GLU A 98 14.39 8.51 -8.96
CA GLU A 98 12.93 8.49 -8.96
C GLU A 98 12.41 7.63 -7.81
N HIS A 99 11.30 8.04 -7.22
CA HIS A 99 10.71 7.40 -6.03
C HIS A 99 9.34 6.79 -6.37
N SER A 100 9.07 5.58 -5.88
CA SER A 100 7.75 4.94 -5.93
C SER A 100 6.82 5.46 -4.83
N ASN A 101 5.66 4.82 -4.68
CA ASN A 101 4.87 4.91 -3.44
C ASN A 101 5.67 4.41 -2.22
N ASP A 102 5.29 4.93 -1.06
CA ASP A 102 5.79 4.53 0.24
C ASP A 102 4.90 3.47 0.88
N VAL A 103 5.51 2.53 1.60
CA VAL A 103 4.84 1.53 2.43
C VAL A 103 5.37 1.62 3.84
N ASN A 104 4.45 1.76 4.81
CA ASN A 104 4.78 1.79 6.23
C ASN A 104 4.67 0.38 6.81
N ILE A 105 5.76 -0.11 7.39
CA ILE A 105 5.80 -1.39 8.11
C ILE A 105 6.02 -1.10 9.60
N THR A 106 5.17 -1.68 10.44
CA THR A 106 5.29 -1.61 11.90
C THR A 106 5.52 -3.01 12.48
N VAL A 107 6.57 -3.15 13.28
CA VAL A 107 6.91 -4.38 14.01
C VAL A 107 6.89 -4.05 15.50
N PRO A 108 5.73 -4.15 16.17
CA PRO A 108 5.62 -3.73 17.56
C PRO A 108 6.31 -4.71 18.51
N ASP A 109 6.68 -4.19 19.68
CA ASP A 109 7.10 -5.02 20.83
C ASP A 109 5.92 -5.65 21.58
N GLY A 110 4.71 -5.13 21.35
CA GLY A 110 3.46 -5.68 21.90
C GLY A 110 3.06 -7.00 21.26
N ALA A 111 2.15 -7.72 21.92
CA ALA A 111 1.71 -9.05 21.50
C ALA A 111 0.49 -9.05 20.57
N VAL A 112 -0.10 -7.88 20.29
CA VAL A 112 -1.30 -7.72 19.45
C VAL A 112 -0.97 -6.84 18.25
N ILE A 113 -1.41 -7.24 17.06
CA ILE A 113 -1.30 -6.47 15.82
C ILE A 113 -2.64 -6.38 15.11
N LEU A 114 -2.81 -5.31 14.34
CA LEU A 114 -3.86 -5.16 13.36
C LEU A 114 -3.31 -5.52 11.98
N GLU A 115 -3.82 -6.58 11.37
CA GLU A 115 -3.63 -6.83 9.95
C GLU A 115 -4.58 -5.94 9.16
N SER A 116 -4.07 -4.80 8.70
CA SER A 116 -4.70 -3.93 7.71
C SER A 116 -3.85 -3.87 6.44
N PRO A 117 -4.43 -3.64 5.25
CA PRO A 117 -3.67 -3.43 4.01
C PRO A 117 -2.57 -2.39 4.18
N ALA A 118 -1.41 -2.64 3.61
CA ALA A 118 -0.31 -1.68 3.58
C ALA A 118 -0.38 -0.77 2.35
N LEU A 119 -1.03 -1.25 1.29
CA LEU A 119 -1.27 -0.53 0.05
C LEU A 119 -2.65 0.14 0.06
N PRO A 120 -2.85 1.20 -0.75
CA PRO A 120 -4.17 1.80 -0.91
C PRO A 120 -5.20 0.81 -1.44
N VAL A 121 -6.41 0.88 -0.90
CA VAL A 121 -7.54 0.03 -1.28
C VAL A 121 -8.43 0.78 -2.26
N THR A 122 -8.94 0.11 -3.30
CA THR A 122 -9.87 0.74 -4.25
C THR A 122 -11.28 0.80 -3.66
N GLU A 123 -12.01 1.88 -3.93
CA GLU A 123 -13.45 1.91 -3.65
C GLU A 123 -14.16 0.74 -4.34
N GLY A 124 -15.15 0.15 -3.65
CA GLY A 124 -15.87 -1.04 -4.09
C GLY A 124 -15.20 -2.36 -3.69
N ASP A 125 -13.89 -2.39 -3.41
CA ASP A 125 -13.19 -3.59 -2.97
C ASP A 125 -13.65 -4.03 -1.57
N SER A 126 -13.48 -5.32 -1.28
CA SER A 126 -13.74 -5.88 0.04
C SER A 126 -12.43 -5.99 0.83
N VAL A 127 -12.42 -5.46 2.05
CA VAL A 127 -11.28 -5.53 2.98
C VAL A 127 -11.67 -6.27 4.24
N THR A 128 -10.80 -7.16 4.70
CA THR A 128 -10.92 -7.78 6.02
C THR A 128 -9.77 -7.33 6.91
N LEU A 129 -10.12 -6.64 8.00
CA LEU A 129 -9.21 -6.29 9.07
C LEU A 129 -9.18 -7.43 10.09
N ARG A 130 -7.99 -7.86 10.50
CA ARG A 130 -7.85 -8.95 11.47
C ARG A 130 -7.02 -8.54 12.67
N CYS A 131 -7.57 -8.74 13.85
CA CYS A 131 -6.85 -8.56 15.10
C CYS A 131 -6.15 -9.87 15.48
N ARG A 132 -4.82 -9.88 15.49
CA ARG A 132 -4.03 -11.07 15.83
C ARG A 132 -3.30 -10.90 17.14
N TYR A 133 -3.23 -11.99 17.89
CA TYR A 133 -2.37 -12.15 19.06
C TYR A 133 -1.22 -13.11 18.70
N GLN A 134 -0.02 -12.84 19.22
CA GLN A 134 1.18 -13.63 18.90
C GLN A 134 1.11 -15.07 19.43
N GLY A 135 0.47 -15.27 20.59
CA GLY A 135 0.27 -16.58 21.20
C GLY A 135 -1.00 -17.27 20.73
N THR A 136 -1.44 -18.28 21.49
CA THR A 136 -2.75 -18.90 21.29
C THR A 136 -3.81 -18.08 22.03
N PRO A 137 -4.76 -17.44 21.33
CA PRO A 137 -5.78 -16.64 21.99
C PRO A 137 -6.72 -17.52 22.81
N SER A 138 -7.01 -17.09 24.04
CA SER A 138 -8.04 -17.72 24.89
C SER A 138 -9.45 -17.36 24.41
N ASN A 139 -9.60 -16.18 23.79
CA ASN A 139 -10.81 -15.65 23.19
C ASN A 139 -10.42 -14.88 21.92
N LEU A 140 -11.18 -15.07 20.84
CA LEU A 140 -10.96 -14.38 19.56
C LEU A 140 -11.67 -13.01 19.50
N THR A 141 -12.47 -12.66 20.50
CA THR A 141 -13.23 -11.41 20.51
C THR A 141 -12.29 -10.20 20.45
N ALA A 142 -12.48 -9.38 19.43
CA ALA A 142 -11.76 -8.13 19.24
C ALA A 142 -12.73 -6.96 19.07
N VAL A 143 -12.32 -5.81 19.58
CA VAL A 143 -13.00 -4.52 19.40
C VAL A 143 -12.16 -3.70 18.42
N PHE A 144 -12.80 -3.22 17.35
CA PHE A 144 -12.18 -2.41 16.31
C PHE A 144 -12.55 -0.94 16.50
N TYR A 145 -11.55 -0.09 16.30
CA TYR A 145 -11.66 1.36 16.37
C TYR A 145 -11.21 1.98 15.05
N LYS A 146 -11.84 3.10 14.70
CA LYS A 146 -11.44 3.98 13.61
C LYS A 146 -11.44 5.41 14.12
N ASP A 147 -10.34 6.13 13.91
CA ASP A 147 -10.17 7.53 14.30
C ASP A 147 -10.52 7.74 15.78
N GLY A 148 -10.08 6.81 16.64
CA GLY A 148 -10.34 6.80 18.08
C GLY A 148 -11.75 6.35 18.50
N SER A 149 -12.66 6.13 17.57
CA SER A 149 -14.06 5.73 17.85
C SER A 149 -14.26 4.23 17.69
N LEU A 150 -15.00 3.60 18.60
CA LEU A 150 -15.39 2.19 18.47
C LEU A 150 -16.35 2.04 17.28
N ILE A 151 -16.01 1.13 16.36
CA ILE A 151 -16.83 0.89 15.16
C ILE A 151 -17.49 -0.49 15.14
N ARG A 152 -16.85 -1.53 15.68
CA ARG A 152 -17.40 -2.89 15.70
C ARG A 152 -16.75 -3.76 16.77
N THR A 153 -17.51 -4.72 17.30
CA THR A 153 -17.00 -5.80 18.14
C THR A 153 -17.27 -7.12 17.42
N GLN A 154 -16.23 -7.94 17.21
CA GLN A 154 -16.30 -9.18 16.43
C GLN A 154 -15.76 -10.35 17.24
N THR A 155 -16.56 -11.42 17.38
CA THR A 155 -16.18 -12.62 18.13
C THR A 155 -15.14 -13.49 17.43
N THR A 156 -14.97 -13.32 16.12
CA THR A 156 -13.98 -14.04 15.31
C THR A 156 -12.61 -13.35 15.28
N GLY A 157 -12.51 -12.11 15.78
CA GLY A 157 -11.31 -11.29 15.65
C GLY A 157 -11.12 -10.68 14.26
N GLU A 158 -12.11 -10.81 13.38
CA GLU A 158 -12.08 -10.34 12.00
C GLU A 158 -13.27 -9.43 11.71
N MET A 159 -13.00 -8.29 11.07
CA MET A 159 -13.99 -7.31 10.62
C MET A 159 -13.86 -7.12 9.11
N THR A 160 -14.92 -7.44 8.37
CA THR A 160 -14.98 -7.19 6.92
C THR A 160 -15.77 -5.93 6.60
N ILE A 161 -15.20 -5.11 5.71
CA ILE A 161 -15.84 -3.99 4.99
C ILE A 161 -16.06 -4.49 3.56
N PRO A 162 -17.29 -4.87 3.18
CA PRO A 162 -17.54 -5.61 1.94
C PRO A 162 -17.43 -4.75 0.67
N ALA A 163 -17.66 -3.44 0.79
CA ALA A 163 -17.53 -2.47 -0.29
C ALA A 163 -16.96 -1.19 0.31
N VAL A 164 -15.66 -0.99 0.15
CA VAL A 164 -14.92 0.15 0.70
C VAL A 164 -15.35 1.44 0.00
N SER A 165 -15.45 2.52 0.77
CA SER A 165 -15.75 3.88 0.31
C SER A 165 -14.70 4.85 0.82
N LYS A 166 -14.62 6.07 0.28
CA LYS A 166 -13.70 7.09 0.81
C LYS A 166 -13.92 7.39 2.30
N SER A 167 -15.13 7.17 2.81
CA SER A 167 -15.44 7.35 4.24
C SER A 167 -14.80 6.29 5.15
N ASP A 168 -14.31 5.18 4.59
CA ASP A 168 -13.56 4.15 5.31
C ASP A 168 -12.06 4.48 5.41
N GLU A 169 -11.56 5.53 4.74
CA GLU A 169 -10.18 5.98 4.97
C GLU A 169 -10.01 6.51 6.40
N GLY A 170 -8.94 6.12 7.08
CA GLY A 170 -8.61 6.63 8.40
C GLY A 170 -7.66 5.73 9.20
N LEU A 171 -7.55 6.04 10.49
CA LEU A 171 -6.62 5.38 11.41
C LEU A 171 -7.32 4.28 12.19
N TYR A 172 -6.93 3.02 11.95
CA TYR A 172 -7.53 1.85 12.56
C TYR A 172 -6.65 1.25 13.65
N LYS A 173 -7.29 0.71 14.69
CA LYS A 173 -6.65 -0.19 15.67
C LYS A 173 -7.66 -1.20 16.18
N CYS A 174 -7.15 -2.26 16.80
CA CYS A 174 -7.95 -3.25 17.51
C CYS A 174 -7.43 -3.53 18.92
N THR A 175 -8.34 -3.96 19.79
CA THR A 175 -8.05 -4.42 21.15
C THR A 175 -8.70 -5.78 21.39
N ASN A 176 -8.01 -6.67 22.10
CA ASN A 176 -8.57 -7.93 22.59
C ASN A 176 -8.24 -8.11 24.08
N SER A 177 -8.50 -9.30 24.66
CA SER A 177 -8.18 -9.58 26.06
C SER A 177 -6.69 -9.51 26.39
N GLU A 178 -5.82 -9.62 25.38
CA GLU A 178 -4.37 -9.71 25.53
C GLU A 178 -3.66 -8.37 25.33
N GLY A 179 -4.35 -7.35 24.77
CA GLY A 179 -3.79 -6.02 24.59
C GLY A 179 -4.40 -5.20 23.45
N GLU A 180 -3.68 -4.14 23.11
CA GLU A 180 -4.01 -3.19 22.03
C GLU A 180 -2.93 -3.26 20.94
N SER A 181 -3.37 -3.21 19.68
CA SER A 181 -2.48 -3.06 18.52
C SER A 181 -2.07 -1.60 18.30
N PRO A 182 -0.90 -1.35 17.70
CA PRO A 182 -0.58 -0.04 17.16
C PRO A 182 -1.65 0.44 16.16
N GLU A 183 -1.74 1.75 16.00
CA GLU A 183 -2.59 2.35 14.97
C GLU A 183 -1.99 2.16 13.56
N SER A 184 -2.87 1.97 12.58
CA SER A 184 -2.50 1.79 11.17
C SER A 184 -3.42 2.59 10.27
N TRP A 185 -2.84 3.39 9.37
CA TRP A 185 -3.59 4.19 8.41
C TRP A 185 -4.00 3.33 7.22
N MET A 186 -5.29 3.26 6.93
CA MET A 186 -5.83 2.61 5.73
C MET A 186 -6.24 3.69 4.73
N THR A 187 -5.54 3.75 3.58
CA THR A 187 -5.83 4.69 2.49
C THR A 187 -6.86 4.11 1.53
N VAL A 188 -7.81 4.93 1.09
CA VAL A 188 -8.80 4.56 0.07
C VAL A 188 -8.62 5.42 -1.17
N THR A 189 -8.45 4.78 -2.32
CA THR A 189 -8.38 5.42 -3.64
C THR A 189 -9.68 5.20 -4.39
N GLY A 190 -10.22 6.26 -5.01
CA GLY A 190 -11.43 6.16 -5.82
C GLY A 190 -11.24 5.23 -7.02
N GLU A 191 -12.35 4.69 -7.55
CA GLU A 191 -12.33 3.98 -8.82
C GLU A 191 -11.70 4.90 -9.89
N ASN A 192 -10.63 4.43 -10.51
CA ASN A 192 -9.97 5.14 -11.59
C ASN A 192 -11.01 5.40 -12.69
N MET A 193 -11.41 6.66 -12.90
CA MET A 193 -12.37 7.07 -13.96
C MET A 193 -11.90 6.72 -15.38
N ARG A 194 -10.75 6.04 -15.55
CA ARG A 194 -10.23 5.53 -16.82
C ARG A 194 -11.23 4.64 -17.58
N ASN A 195 -12.23 4.05 -16.92
CA ASN A 195 -13.22 3.19 -17.57
C ASN A 195 -14.60 3.85 -17.81
N LEU A 196 -14.91 4.96 -17.13
CA LEU A 196 -16.18 5.67 -17.32
C LEU A 196 -16.08 6.77 -18.39
N ASP A 197 -14.88 7.32 -18.65
CA ASP A 197 -14.69 8.33 -19.70
C ASP A 197 -14.77 7.75 -21.14
N ILE A 198 -14.46 6.46 -21.35
CA ILE A 198 -14.59 5.87 -22.70
C ILE A 198 -16.06 5.69 -23.07
N GLN A 199 -16.93 5.26 -22.14
CA GLN A 199 -18.37 5.13 -22.44
C GLN A 199 -19.05 6.49 -22.62
N ILE A 200 -18.69 7.49 -21.82
CA ILE A 200 -19.30 8.82 -21.93
C ILE A 200 -18.88 9.48 -23.26
N ILE A 201 -17.60 9.42 -23.63
CA ILE A 201 -17.11 9.97 -24.91
C ILE A 201 -17.75 9.24 -26.11
N TRP A 202 -17.89 7.91 -26.08
CA TRP A 202 -18.56 7.15 -27.16
C TRP A 202 -20.05 7.45 -27.25
N SER A 203 -20.71 7.71 -26.12
CA SER A 203 -22.14 8.11 -26.08
C SER A 203 -22.37 9.51 -26.67
N PHE A 204 -21.43 10.44 -26.46
CA PHE A 204 -21.48 11.76 -27.11
C PHE A 204 -21.14 11.69 -28.61
N PHE A 205 -20.21 10.82 -29.02
CA PHE A 205 -19.87 10.64 -30.44
C PHE A 205 -21.01 10.02 -31.26
N THR A 206 -21.76 9.06 -30.73
CA THR A 206 -22.93 8.48 -31.43
C THR A 206 -24.09 9.48 -31.56
N LEU A 207 -24.25 10.41 -30.62
CA LEU A 207 -25.25 11.48 -30.68
C LEU A 207 -24.88 12.58 -31.69
N LEU A 208 -23.59 12.84 -31.91
CA LEU A 208 -23.12 13.87 -32.86
C LEU A 208 -22.99 13.36 -34.30
N SER A 209 -22.83 12.06 -34.53
CA SER A 209 -22.83 11.47 -35.88
C SER A 209 -24.23 11.10 -36.41
N GLY A 210 -25.27 11.36 -35.61
CA GLY A 210 -26.66 11.05 -35.89
C GLY A 210 -27.57 12.25 -36.18
N ALA A 211 -27.01 13.43 -36.46
CA ALA A 211 -27.73 14.64 -36.87
C ALA A 211 -27.13 15.24 -38.16
#